data_AF-A0A9D3XVG5-F1
#
_entry.id   AF-A0A9D3XVG5-F1
#
_cell.length_a   1.000
_cell.length_b   1.000
_cell.length_c   1.000
_cell.angle_alpha   90.00
_cell.angle_beta   90.00
_cell.angle_gamma   90.00
#
_symmetry.space_group_name_H-M   'P 1'
#
loop_
_entity.id
_entity.type
_entity.pdbx_description
1 polymer ?
#
loop_
_entity_poly.entity_id
_entity_poly.type
_entity_poly.pdbx_seq_one_letter_code
_entity_poly.pdbx_strand_id
1 'polypeptide(L)'
;MYQTLKQYNNLLYRDATALPQNIAVQIVNVVFPPGDTDYSFVTYNLNQGVLDWAVLYSFVSFLQTYISPVPYDHATFVTGFDLRYYGAAINGDAFLRSMCIQWVFDYGYHSSIAAFNADAIETMAQLLGYGFGMGVDGWWNSCQRKFIMSSVWPQESSSTFPDRRTFSQCSSDELESFT
;
A
#
# COMPACT_ATOMS: atom_id res chain seq x y z
N MET A 1 12.28 12.83 -3.49
CA MET A 1 11.03 12.09 -3.24
C MET A 1 11.00 10.76 -3.98
N TYR A 2 10.89 10.73 -5.32
CA TYR A 2 10.87 9.49 -6.13
C TYR A 2 12.04 8.51 -5.86
N GLN A 3 13.29 9.00 -5.86
CA GLN A 3 14.47 8.14 -5.63
C GLN A 3 14.51 7.58 -4.20
N THR A 4 14.10 8.37 -3.21
CA THR A 4 14.02 7.94 -1.81
C THR A 4 13.01 6.81 -1.63
N LEU A 5 11.83 6.93 -2.26
CA LEU A 5 10.77 5.92 -2.22
C LEU A 5 11.21 4.61 -2.89
N LYS A 6 11.85 4.72 -4.05
CA LYS A 6 12.41 3.57 -4.77
C LYS A 6 13.48 2.86 -3.93
N GLN A 7 14.39 3.61 -3.32
CA GLN A 7 15.48 3.03 -2.52
C GLN A 7 14.95 2.36 -1.26
N TYR A 8 14.05 3.01 -0.51
CA TYR A 8 13.55 2.46 0.75
C TYR A 8 12.60 1.27 0.60
N ASN A 9 11.67 1.27 -0.36
CA ASN A 9 10.85 0.08 -0.61
C ASN A 9 11.70 -1.11 -1.08
N ASN A 10 12.70 -0.86 -1.93
CA ASN A 10 13.65 -1.91 -2.26
C ASN A 10 14.40 -2.43 -1.04
N LEU A 11 14.75 -1.58 -0.07
CA LEU A 11 15.40 -2.05 1.16
C LEU A 11 14.49 -2.95 2.00
N LEU A 12 13.20 -2.59 2.15
CA LEU A 12 12.24 -3.40 2.91
C LEU A 12 12.01 -4.79 2.30
N TYR A 13 11.96 -4.88 0.96
CA TYR A 13 11.77 -6.15 0.25
C TYR A 13 13.07 -6.92 -0.04
N ARG A 14 14.23 -6.26 0.01
CA ARG A 14 15.56 -6.89 -0.21
C ARG A 14 16.26 -7.34 1.06
N ASP A 15 15.85 -6.87 2.24
CA ASP A 15 16.40 -7.38 3.50
C ASP A 15 16.00 -8.85 3.67
N ALA A 16 16.86 -9.71 3.11
CA ALA A 16 16.70 -11.12 2.81
C ALA A 16 16.50 -12.03 4.04
N THR A 17 16.42 -11.47 5.24
CA THR A 17 16.15 -12.24 6.46
C THR A 17 14.65 -12.46 6.72
N ALA A 18 13.76 -11.77 5.99
CA ALA A 18 12.32 -11.81 6.28
C ALA A 18 11.44 -12.40 5.17
N LEU A 19 11.93 -12.54 3.94
CA LEU A 19 11.17 -13.11 2.81
C LEU A 19 12.02 -14.13 2.05
N PRO A 20 11.43 -15.20 1.49
CA PRO A 20 12.16 -16.28 0.83
C PRO A 20 12.57 -15.91 -0.61
N GLN A 21 12.11 -14.76 -1.12
CA GLN A 21 12.30 -14.32 -2.49
C GLN A 21 12.88 -12.91 -2.55
N ASN A 22 13.73 -12.66 -3.56
CA ASN A 22 14.29 -11.34 -3.81
C ASN A 22 13.31 -10.49 -4.62
N ILE A 23 12.43 -9.77 -3.92
CA ILE A 23 11.49 -8.84 -4.54
C ILE A 23 12.17 -7.49 -4.74
N ALA A 24 12.15 -6.98 -5.98
CA ALA A 24 12.66 -5.67 -6.33
C ALA A 24 11.50 -4.76 -6.76
N VAL A 25 11.22 -3.73 -5.96
CA VAL A 25 10.20 -2.72 -6.27
C VAL A 25 10.78 -1.67 -7.21
N GLN A 26 10.26 -1.58 -8.43
CA GLN A 26 10.68 -0.57 -9.41
C GLN A 26 9.51 0.35 -9.74
N ILE A 27 9.69 1.64 -9.47
CA ILE A 27 8.73 2.66 -9.91
C ILE A 27 8.99 2.95 -11.40
N VAL A 28 8.15 2.42 -12.28
CA VAL A 28 8.30 2.57 -13.73
C VAL A 28 7.70 3.87 -14.28
N ASN A 29 6.68 4.40 -13.62
CA ASN A 29 6.01 5.64 -14.01
C ASN A 29 5.45 6.36 -12.77
N VAL A 30 5.35 7.69 -12.85
CA VAL A 30 4.64 8.51 -11.85
C VAL A 30 3.73 9.45 -12.60
N VAL A 31 2.43 9.35 -12.35
CA VAL A 31 1.43 10.20 -12.98
C VAL A 31 0.96 11.25 -11.98
N PHE A 32 1.10 12.51 -12.37
CA PHE A 32 0.47 13.63 -11.67
C PHE A 32 -0.79 14.00 -12.44
N PRO A 33 -1.97 13.84 -11.82
CA PRO A 33 -3.20 14.25 -12.46
C PRO A 33 -3.21 15.75 -12.77
N PRO A 34 -3.87 16.17 -13.87
CA PRO A 34 -4.12 17.58 -14.13
C PRO A 34 -4.81 18.28 -12.95
N GLY A 35 -4.47 19.55 -12.68
CA GLY A 35 -5.02 20.30 -11.54
C GLY A 35 -6.53 20.58 -11.63
N ASP A 36 -7.12 20.38 -12.81
CA ASP A 36 -8.55 20.47 -13.13
C ASP A 36 -9.25 19.10 -13.14
N THR A 37 -8.57 18.03 -12.72
CA THR A 37 -9.18 16.71 -12.58
C THR A 37 -10.32 16.77 -11.55
N ASP A 38 -11.52 16.42 -11.97
CA ASP A 38 -12.67 16.35 -11.07
C ASP A 38 -12.57 15.12 -10.15
N TYR A 39 -12.17 15.36 -8.91
CA TYR A 39 -12.17 14.36 -7.84
C TYR A 39 -13.48 14.28 -7.07
N SER A 40 -14.50 15.08 -7.42
CA SER A 40 -15.72 15.21 -6.62
C SER A 40 -16.37 13.86 -6.33
N PHE A 41 -16.35 12.92 -7.26
CA PHE A 41 -16.87 11.57 -7.07
C PHE A 41 -16.03 10.74 -6.08
N VAL A 42 -14.71 10.81 -6.17
CA VAL A 42 -13.78 10.17 -5.22
C VAL A 42 -13.96 10.77 -3.83
N THR A 43 -13.93 12.10 -3.73
CA THR A 43 -14.10 12.85 -2.49
C THR A 43 -15.49 12.62 -1.86
N TYR A 44 -16.55 12.49 -2.68
CA TYR A 44 -17.89 12.18 -2.19
C TYR A 44 -17.92 10.81 -1.49
N ASN A 45 -17.45 9.76 -2.15
CA ASN A 45 -17.47 8.40 -1.57
C ASN A 45 -16.54 8.29 -0.34
N LEU A 46 -15.37 8.94 -0.38
CA LEU A 46 -14.47 9.00 0.77
C LEU A 46 -15.08 9.73 1.98
N ASN A 47 -15.79 10.85 1.76
CA ASN A 47 -16.46 11.60 2.83
C ASN A 47 -17.65 10.86 3.44
N GLN A 48 -18.26 9.92 2.72
CA GLN A 48 -19.33 9.06 3.26
C GLN A 48 -18.77 7.88 4.08
N GLY A 49 -17.45 7.72 4.17
CA GLY A 49 -16.82 6.56 4.83
C GLY A 49 -17.10 5.24 4.08
N VAL A 50 -17.47 5.34 2.81
CA VAL A 50 -17.75 4.22 1.92
C VAL A 50 -16.48 3.96 1.12
N LEU A 51 -15.51 3.37 1.80
CA LEU A 51 -14.40 2.68 1.18
C LEU A 51 -14.92 1.31 0.73
N ASP A 52 -15.66 1.34 -0.38
CA ASP A 52 -16.23 0.18 -1.05
C ASP A 52 -15.67 0.10 -2.48
N TRP A 53 -15.94 -1.01 -3.16
CA TRP A 53 -15.63 -1.27 -4.57
C TRP A 53 -15.83 -0.07 -5.50
N ALA A 54 -16.78 0.83 -5.20
CA ALA A 54 -17.03 2.05 -5.97
C ALA A 54 -15.84 3.04 -5.99
N VAL A 55 -15.11 3.19 -4.88
CA VAL A 55 -13.90 4.04 -4.81
C VAL A 55 -12.80 3.42 -5.67
N LEU A 56 -12.55 2.12 -5.48
CA LEU A 56 -11.59 1.35 -6.26
C LEU A 56 -11.89 1.37 -7.76
N TYR A 57 -13.15 1.13 -8.15
CA TYR A 57 -13.57 1.12 -9.56
C TYR A 57 -13.45 2.50 -10.25
N SER A 58 -13.68 3.57 -9.49
CA SER A 58 -13.47 4.94 -9.98
C SER A 58 -12.00 5.21 -10.27
N PHE A 59 -11.11 4.69 -9.42
CA PHE A 59 -9.68 4.75 -9.65
C PHE A 59 -9.25 3.88 -10.83
N VAL A 60 -9.79 2.67 -10.99
CA VAL A 60 -9.52 1.82 -12.17
C VAL A 60 -9.80 2.58 -13.46
N SER A 61 -10.97 3.22 -13.54
CA SER A 61 -11.40 3.98 -14.73
C SER A 61 -10.49 5.20 -14.98
N PHE A 62 -10.06 5.88 -13.91
CA PHE A 62 -9.10 6.97 -14.00
C PHE A 62 -7.74 6.49 -14.52
N LEU A 63 -7.16 5.43 -13.93
CA LEU A 63 -5.83 4.94 -14.28
C LEU A 63 -5.77 4.40 -15.71
N GLN A 64 -6.83 3.74 -16.19
CA GLN A 64 -6.94 3.31 -17.60
C GLN A 64 -6.87 4.49 -18.58
N THR A 65 -7.29 5.69 -18.16
CA THR A 65 -7.24 6.90 -18.99
C THR A 65 -5.83 7.50 -19.06
N TYR A 66 -5.01 7.36 -18.01
CA TYR A 66 -3.74 8.09 -17.89
C TYR A 66 -2.45 7.23 -17.88
N ILE A 67 -2.52 5.94 -17.58
CA ILE A 67 -1.33 5.05 -17.47
C ILE A 67 -1.00 4.32 -18.79
N SER A 68 -1.87 4.45 -19.79
CA SER A 68 -2.10 3.51 -20.90
C SER A 68 -1.01 3.31 -22.00
N PRO A 69 0.28 3.70 -21.85
CA PRO A 69 1.29 3.01 -22.64
C PRO A 69 2.42 2.34 -21.87
N VAL A 70 2.54 2.54 -20.55
CA VAL A 70 3.69 1.99 -19.81
C VAL A 70 3.31 0.64 -19.21
N PRO A 71 4.03 -0.46 -19.50
CA PRO A 71 3.83 -1.73 -18.81
C PRO A 71 4.13 -1.60 -17.31
N TYR A 72 3.23 -2.11 -16.45
CA TYR A 72 3.40 -2.17 -15.01
C TYR A 72 2.75 -3.45 -14.45
N ASP A 73 3.28 -3.94 -13.32
CA ASP A 73 2.73 -5.12 -12.61
C ASP A 73 1.69 -4.72 -11.55
N HIS A 74 1.83 -3.51 -11.01
CA HIS A 74 0.98 -2.97 -9.97
C HIS A 74 0.99 -1.43 -10.01
N ALA A 75 -0.09 -0.80 -9.57
CA ALA A 75 -0.16 0.66 -9.43
C ALA A 75 -0.77 1.05 -8.09
N THR A 76 -0.15 2.05 -7.45
CA THR A 76 -0.56 2.58 -6.16
C THR A 76 -1.03 4.01 -6.31
N PHE A 77 -2.23 4.31 -5.83
CA PHE A 77 -2.72 5.69 -5.74
C PHE A 77 -2.35 6.29 -4.39
N VAL A 78 -1.70 7.45 -4.41
CA VAL A 78 -1.32 8.19 -3.19
C VAL A 78 -2.20 9.42 -3.05
N THR A 79 -2.84 9.58 -1.90
CA THR A 79 -3.76 10.68 -1.64
C THR A 79 -3.50 11.42 -0.33
N GLY A 80 -3.93 12.69 -0.30
CA GLY A 80 -3.98 13.52 0.91
C GLY A 80 -5.37 13.58 1.56
N PHE A 81 -6.33 12.76 1.12
CA PHE A 81 -7.66 12.67 1.75
C PHE A 81 -7.65 11.75 2.98
N ASP A 82 -8.20 12.21 4.11
CA ASP A 82 -8.43 11.37 5.30
C ASP A 82 -9.33 10.17 4.96
N LEU A 83 -8.75 8.97 4.90
CA LEU A 83 -9.45 7.75 4.51
C LEU A 83 -10.17 7.13 5.71
N ARG A 84 -11.44 6.77 5.52
CA ARG A 84 -12.29 6.18 6.57
C ARG A 84 -13.07 4.95 6.12
N TYR A 85 -12.89 3.83 6.82
CA TYR A 85 -13.66 2.59 6.62
C TYR A 85 -14.64 2.39 7.79
N TYR A 86 -15.95 2.42 7.53
CA TYR A 86 -17.01 2.38 8.56
C TYR A 86 -16.79 3.39 9.71
N GLY A 87 -16.29 4.59 9.38
CA GLY A 87 -16.02 5.65 10.35
C GLY A 87 -14.69 5.56 11.10
N ALA A 88 -13.93 4.47 10.92
CA ALA A 88 -12.58 4.33 11.45
C ALA A 88 -11.55 4.87 10.46
N ALA A 89 -10.56 5.63 10.94
CA ALA A 89 -9.46 6.12 10.10
C ALA A 89 -8.57 4.96 9.64
N ILE A 90 -8.20 4.96 8.36
CA ILE A 90 -7.26 3.99 7.76
C ILE A 90 -6.16 4.73 6.99
N ASN A 91 -4.99 4.10 6.84
CA ASN A 91 -3.89 4.66 6.06
C ASN A 91 -3.89 4.17 4.61
N GLY A 92 -4.74 3.21 4.26
CA GLY A 92 -4.79 2.64 2.92
C GLY A 92 -5.53 1.31 2.94
N ASP A 93 -5.84 0.82 1.75
CA ASP A 93 -6.41 -0.50 1.55
C ASP A 93 -6.10 -0.97 0.13
N ALA A 94 -6.13 -2.29 -0.03
CA ALA A 94 -5.49 -2.99 -1.11
C ALA A 94 -6.07 -4.39 -1.25
N PHE A 95 -6.14 -4.88 -2.49
CA PHE A 95 -6.70 -6.20 -2.74
C PHE A 95 -5.65 -7.28 -2.46
N LEU A 96 -6.06 -8.30 -1.71
CA LEU A 96 -5.25 -9.50 -1.52
C LEU A 96 -5.06 -10.25 -2.84
N ARG A 97 -3.83 -10.72 -3.09
CA ARG A 97 -3.44 -11.53 -4.26
C ARG A 97 -3.73 -10.83 -5.60
N SER A 98 -3.51 -9.52 -5.65
CA SER A 98 -3.79 -8.69 -6.82
C SER A 98 -2.58 -8.34 -7.68
N MET A 99 -1.37 -8.76 -7.29
CA MET A 99 -0.16 -8.52 -8.07
C MET A 99 -0.34 -9.06 -9.50
N CYS A 100 0.09 -8.29 -10.50
CA CYS A 100 -0.07 -8.57 -11.94
C CYS A 100 -1.50 -8.48 -12.49
N ILE A 101 -2.51 -8.15 -11.68
CA ILE A 101 -3.87 -7.89 -12.17
C ILE A 101 -3.99 -6.40 -12.49
N GLN A 102 -3.85 -6.05 -13.77
CA GLN A 102 -3.75 -4.65 -14.23
C GLN A 102 -4.97 -3.76 -13.97
N TRP A 103 -6.12 -4.33 -13.61
CA TRP A 103 -7.35 -3.62 -13.23
C TRP A 103 -7.59 -3.64 -11.72
N VAL A 104 -6.62 -4.10 -10.94
CA VAL A 104 -6.68 -4.11 -9.48
C VAL A 104 -5.52 -3.29 -8.94
N PHE A 105 -5.84 -2.38 -8.02
CA PHE A 105 -4.93 -1.35 -7.54
C PHE A 105 -5.02 -1.22 -6.04
N ASP A 106 -3.93 -0.75 -5.46
CA ASP A 106 -3.85 -0.43 -4.04
C ASP A 106 -3.88 1.09 -3.87
N TYR A 107 -4.41 1.57 -2.74
CA TYR A 107 -4.41 2.99 -2.44
C TYR A 107 -3.93 3.26 -1.02
N GLY A 108 -3.09 4.29 -0.89
CA GLY A 108 -2.53 4.75 0.37
C GLY A 108 -2.84 6.22 0.59
N TYR A 109 -3.25 6.54 1.81
CA TYR A 109 -3.32 7.89 2.33
C TYR A 109 -2.03 8.30 3.02
N HIS A 110 -1.58 9.51 2.70
CA HIS A 110 -0.53 10.20 3.43
C HIS A 110 -0.97 11.63 3.76
N SER A 111 -1.01 11.94 5.06
CA SER A 111 -1.50 13.20 5.61
C SER A 111 -0.67 14.44 5.22
N SER A 112 0.55 14.26 4.67
CA SER A 112 1.22 15.33 3.93
C SER A 112 2.29 14.78 2.96
N ILE A 113 2.31 15.28 1.72
CA ILE A 113 3.40 15.04 0.75
C ILE A 113 4.70 15.74 1.21
N ALA A 114 4.59 16.78 2.04
CA ALA A 114 5.72 17.58 2.52
C ALA A 114 6.57 16.86 3.58
N ALA A 115 6.01 15.86 4.28
CA ALA A 115 6.72 14.97 5.18
C ALA A 115 6.44 13.52 4.78
N PHE A 116 7.08 13.07 3.70
CA PHE A 116 7.16 11.64 3.36
C PHE A 116 7.98 10.95 4.45
N ASN A 117 7.30 10.51 5.52
CA ASN A 117 7.89 9.89 6.70
C ASN A 117 8.00 8.37 6.54
N ALA A 118 8.61 7.68 7.51
CA ALA A 118 8.73 6.22 7.51
C ALA A 118 7.37 5.52 7.38
N ASP A 119 6.30 6.14 7.91
CA ASP A 119 4.96 5.57 7.90
C ASP A 119 4.38 5.43 6.49
N ALA A 120 4.66 6.39 5.61
CA ALA A 120 4.20 6.32 4.23
C ALA A 120 4.82 5.14 3.47
N ILE A 121 6.12 4.91 3.72
CA ILE A 121 6.87 3.81 3.12
C ILE A 121 6.38 2.47 3.67
N GLU A 122 6.19 2.36 4.99
CA GLU A 122 5.67 1.15 5.64
C GLU A 122 4.24 0.83 5.17
N THR A 123 3.40 1.85 4.96
CA THR A 123 2.06 1.69 4.40
C THR A 123 2.14 1.15 2.98
N MET A 124 2.98 1.73 2.12
CA MET A 124 3.16 1.22 0.75
C MET A 124 3.68 -0.22 0.73
N ALA A 125 4.61 -0.57 1.60
CA ALA A 125 5.10 -1.94 1.72
C ALA A 125 4.02 -2.91 2.23
N GLN A 126 3.17 -2.48 3.17
CA GLN A 126 2.04 -3.28 3.61
C GLN A 126 1.04 -3.52 2.48
N LEU A 127 0.66 -2.47 1.75
CA LEU A 127 -0.29 -2.56 0.62
C LEU A 127 0.23 -3.48 -0.48
N LEU A 128 1.49 -3.29 -0.91
CA LEU A 128 2.14 -4.19 -1.87
C LEU A 128 2.21 -5.63 -1.34
N GLY A 129 2.38 -5.82 -0.03
CA GLY A 129 2.28 -7.12 0.64
C GLY A 129 0.92 -7.79 0.41
N TYR A 130 -0.18 -7.05 0.53
CA TYR A 130 -1.51 -7.55 0.16
C TYR A 130 -1.56 -7.95 -1.31
N GLY A 131 -0.98 -7.15 -2.21
CA GLY A 131 -0.83 -7.50 -3.62
C GLY A 131 -0.16 -8.87 -3.84
N PHE A 132 0.90 -9.17 -3.09
CA PHE A 132 1.57 -10.48 -3.07
C PHE A 132 0.82 -11.58 -2.28
N GLY A 133 -0.38 -11.30 -1.78
CA GLY A 133 -1.19 -12.27 -1.04
C GLY A 133 -0.81 -12.45 0.43
N MET A 134 0.04 -11.59 0.98
CA MET A 134 0.38 -11.61 2.40
C MET A 134 -0.82 -11.11 3.21
N GLY A 135 -1.14 -11.81 4.28
CA GLY A 135 -2.21 -11.54 5.19
C GLY A 135 -1.88 -10.53 6.27
N VAL A 136 -2.88 -10.15 7.05
CA VAL A 136 -2.68 -9.32 8.24
C VAL A 136 -2.19 -10.19 9.40
N ASP A 137 -1.00 -9.86 9.91
CA ASP A 137 -0.42 -10.53 11.08
C ASP A 137 -1.36 -10.47 12.28
N GLY A 138 -1.51 -11.61 12.94
CA GLY A 138 -2.32 -11.77 14.16
C GLY A 138 -3.82 -11.61 13.94
N TRP A 139 -4.32 -11.57 12.69
CA TRP A 139 -5.76 -11.65 12.42
C TRP A 139 -6.21 -13.12 12.38
N TRP A 140 -5.65 -13.92 11.47
CA TRP A 140 -5.97 -15.36 11.33
C TRP A 140 -4.76 -16.28 11.54
N ASN A 141 -3.57 -15.71 11.76
CA ASN A 141 -2.32 -16.44 11.95
C ASN A 141 -1.74 -16.20 13.36
N SER A 142 -0.72 -16.98 13.73
CA SER A 142 -0.04 -16.90 15.03
C SER A 142 1.02 -15.80 15.09
N CYS A 143 1.25 -15.05 14.01
CA CYS A 143 2.28 -14.03 13.95
C CYS A 143 1.95 -12.81 14.81
N GLN A 144 2.99 -12.22 15.39
CA GLN A 144 2.86 -11.06 16.27
C GLN A 144 2.53 -9.80 15.45
N ARG A 145 1.66 -8.95 16.00
CA ARG A 145 1.21 -7.67 15.41
C ARG A 145 2.26 -6.55 15.47
N LYS A 146 3.53 -6.85 15.17
CA LYS A 146 4.66 -5.90 15.28
C LYS A 146 5.48 -5.70 13.99
N PHE A 147 5.18 -6.48 12.94
CA PHE A 147 5.84 -6.44 11.64
C PHE A 147 5.04 -5.57 10.64
N ILE A 148 5.57 -5.41 9.42
CA ILE A 148 4.95 -4.60 8.35
C ILE A 148 3.47 -4.96 8.11
N MET A 149 3.13 -6.25 8.19
CA MET A 149 1.76 -6.73 7.91
C MET A 149 0.80 -6.62 9.11
N SER A 150 1.11 -5.84 10.14
CA SER A 150 0.26 -5.70 11.33
C SER A 150 -1.03 -4.90 11.08
N SER A 151 -2.14 -5.32 11.70
CA SER A 151 -3.41 -4.55 11.77
C SER A 151 -3.32 -3.30 12.64
N VAL A 152 -2.32 -3.20 13.50
CA VAL A 152 -2.19 -2.11 14.47
C VAL A 152 -1.15 -1.14 13.96
N TRP A 153 -1.60 0.00 13.46
CA TRP A 153 -0.71 1.14 13.19
C TRP A 153 -0.35 1.81 14.52
N PRO A 154 0.92 1.81 14.95
CA PRO A 154 1.19 2.29 16.29
C PRO A 154 1.37 3.80 16.27
N GLN A 155 0.76 4.48 17.23
CA GLN A 155 0.89 5.93 17.40
C GLN A 155 2.38 6.33 17.52
N GLU A 156 2.75 7.40 16.80
CA GLU A 156 4.05 8.06 16.82
C GLU A 156 4.50 8.38 18.27
N SER A 157 5.24 7.51 18.96
CA SER A 157 5.89 7.93 20.22
C SER A 157 6.97 7.00 20.79
N SER A 158 7.26 5.83 20.23
CA SER A 158 8.27 4.96 20.84
C SER A 158 9.22 4.33 19.83
N SER A 159 10.50 4.65 20.02
CA SER A 159 11.68 4.03 19.41
C SER A 159 11.85 2.53 19.75
N THR A 160 10.78 1.85 20.17
CA THR A 160 10.80 0.49 20.74
C THR A 160 10.40 -0.61 19.76
N PHE A 161 10.23 -0.32 18.48
CA PHE A 161 9.89 -1.33 17.47
C PHE A 161 10.88 -1.38 16.30
N PRO A 162 12.11 -1.89 16.51
CA PRO A 162 13.07 -2.13 15.43
C PRO A 162 12.55 -3.12 14.37
N ASP A 163 11.57 -3.97 14.70
CA ASP A 163 11.02 -5.02 13.83
C ASP A 163 9.94 -4.54 12.82
N ARG A 164 9.57 -3.25 12.79
CA ARG A 164 8.55 -2.74 11.85
C ARG A 164 9.00 -2.62 10.40
N ARG A 165 10.29 -2.82 10.16
CA ARG A 165 10.88 -2.78 8.82
C ARG A 165 11.14 -4.17 8.26
N THR A 166 10.60 -5.20 8.92
CA THR A 166 10.71 -6.58 8.48
C THR A 166 9.32 -7.20 8.36
N PHE A 167 9.24 -8.21 7.50
CA PHE A 167 8.07 -9.07 7.36
C PHE A 167 8.12 -10.18 8.41
N SER A 168 6.95 -10.71 8.78
CA SER A 168 6.85 -11.85 9.69
C SER A 168 7.13 -13.16 8.95
N GLN A 169 7.34 -14.25 9.70
CA GLN A 169 7.42 -15.58 9.09
C GLN A 169 6.10 -15.94 8.38
N CYS A 170 4.94 -15.51 8.88
CA CYS A 170 3.67 -15.78 8.22
C CYS A 170 3.59 -15.07 6.86
N SER A 171 4.05 -13.82 6.78
CA SER A 171 4.14 -13.10 5.51
C SER A 171 5.09 -13.79 4.53
N SER A 172 6.20 -14.34 5.02
CA SER A 172 7.13 -15.15 4.23
C SER A 172 6.46 -16.40 3.68
N ASP A 173 5.77 -17.16 4.52
CA ASP A 173 5.09 -18.42 4.14
C ASP A 173 3.94 -18.14 3.15
N GLU A 174 3.19 -17.06 3.37
CA GLU A 174 2.10 -16.65 2.47
C GLU A 174 2.63 -16.18 1.11
N LEU A 175 3.76 -15.46 1.07
CA LEU A 175 4.43 -15.09 -0.17
C LEU A 175 4.91 -16.31 -0.95
N GLU A 176 5.51 -17.30 -0.27
CA GLU A 176 5.93 -18.54 -0.91
C GLU A 176 4.74 -19.32 -1.50
N SER A 177 3.57 -19.27 -0.84
CA SER A 177 2.34 -19.87 -1.34
C SER A 177 1.69 -19.13 -2.53
N PHE A 178 2.13 -17.90 -2.80
CA PHE A 178 1.59 -17.08 -3.89
C PHE A 178 2.24 -17.43 -5.24
N THR A 179 3.51 -17.85 -5.23
CA THR A 179 4.28 -18.25 -6.42
C THR A 179 4.00 -19.66 -6.89
#